data_AF-A0A2P5WRP6-F1
#
_entry.id   AF-A0A2P5WRP6-F1
#
_cell.length_a   1.000
_cell.length_b   1.000
_cell.length_c   1.000
_cell.angle_alpha   90.00
_cell.angle_beta   90.00
_cell.angle_gamma   90.00
#
_symmetry.space_group_name_H-M   'P 1'
#
loop_
_entity.id
_entity.type
_entity.pdbx_description
1 polymer ?
#
loop_
_entity_poly.entity_id
_entity_poly.type
_entity_poly.pdbx_seq_one_letter_code
_entity_poly.pdbx_strand_id
1 'polypeptide(L)'
;MLVKKLKLNRYWKRAKLCRSFVKGKFILELDLTVCSLPMSRRKVREPKEENTTLGPAVRDGEHVFGVAHIFASFNDTFIHVTDLSGRETMVRITGGMKVKADRDESSPYAAMLAAQDVSQRCKELGITALHIKLRATGGNKTKTPGPGAQSALRALARSGMKIGRIEDVTPIPTDSTRRKGGRRGRRLPQSIAAIKPADWYGADVAVNGANMELHVSDSC
;
A
#
# COMPACT_ATOMS: atom_id res chain seq x y z
N MET A 1 -44.37 23.41 -36.82
CA MET A 1 -43.12 23.01 -37.52
C MET A 1 -42.17 22.46 -36.46
N LEU A 2 -42.13 21.13 -36.25
CA LEU A 2 -41.04 20.19 -36.66
C LEU A 2 -39.68 20.55 -35.98
N VAL A 3 -38.88 19.72 -35.28
CA VAL A 3 -38.73 18.26 -34.99
C VAL A 3 -37.65 18.18 -33.86
N LYS A 4 -37.54 17.20 -32.93
CA LYS A 4 -36.94 15.83 -33.02
C LYS A 4 -36.87 15.28 -31.57
N LYS A 5 -37.65 14.25 -31.17
CA LYS A 5 -37.45 12.79 -31.27
C LYS A 5 -36.34 12.21 -30.36
N LEU A 6 -36.70 11.81 -29.13
CA LEU A 6 -35.97 10.86 -28.29
C LEU A 6 -36.85 9.61 -28.08
N LYS A 7 -36.37 8.46 -28.53
CA LYS A 7 -36.96 7.13 -28.30
C LYS A 7 -36.36 6.57 -27.01
N LEU A 8 -37.19 6.36 -25.98
CA LEU A 8 -36.92 5.43 -24.87
C LEU A 8 -37.96 4.30 -24.97
N ASN A 9 -37.53 3.08 -25.27
CA ASN A 9 -38.34 1.87 -25.10
C ASN A 9 -38.17 1.42 -23.64
N ARG A 10 -39.20 1.49 -22.79
CA ARG A 10 -40.26 0.47 -22.57
C ARG A 10 -39.67 -0.92 -22.40
N TYR A 11 -39.71 -1.46 -21.18
CA TYR A 11 -40.30 -2.77 -20.84
C TYR A 11 -40.25 -2.96 -19.32
N TRP A 12 -41.28 -2.45 -18.63
CA TRP A 12 -41.62 -2.80 -17.26
C TRP A 12 -43.14 -3.03 -17.21
N LYS A 13 -43.55 -4.09 -16.51
CA LYS A 13 -44.91 -4.60 -16.18
C LYS A 13 -45.30 -5.89 -16.93
N ARG A 14 -45.39 -7.01 -16.21
CA ARG A 14 -46.60 -7.47 -15.47
C ARG A 14 -46.50 -8.97 -15.09
N ALA A 15 -46.75 -9.28 -13.82
CA ALA A 15 -47.61 -10.38 -13.30
C ALA A 15 -47.48 -10.41 -11.76
N LYS A 16 -48.41 -9.84 -10.97
CA LYS A 16 -49.57 -10.49 -10.29
C LYS A 16 -49.22 -11.86 -9.67
N LEU A 17 -48.97 -11.94 -8.36
CA LEU A 17 -49.93 -12.05 -7.23
C LEU A 17 -50.62 -13.42 -7.15
N CYS A 18 -50.24 -14.25 -6.15
CA CYS A 18 -51.19 -14.96 -5.29
C CYS A 18 -50.53 -15.44 -3.98
N ARG A 19 -51.25 -15.23 -2.88
CA ARG A 19 -50.94 -15.69 -1.51
C ARG A 19 -51.27 -17.19 -1.37
N SER A 20 -50.65 -17.82 -0.36
CA SER A 20 -51.27 -18.59 0.74
C SER A 20 -50.68 -19.99 0.99
N PHE A 21 -50.47 -20.25 2.28
CA PHE A 21 -50.82 -21.50 3.00
C PHE A 21 -49.80 -22.65 3.16
N VAL A 22 -49.27 -22.72 4.39
CA VAL A 22 -49.23 -23.86 5.35
C VAL A 22 -48.46 -25.16 5.01
N LYS A 23 -47.47 -25.42 5.88
CA LYS A 23 -46.99 -26.67 6.51
C LYS A 23 -47.28 -28.03 5.83
N GLY A 24 -46.22 -28.83 5.72
CA GLY A 24 -46.23 -30.19 6.27
C GLY A 24 -45.95 -31.35 5.31
N LYS A 25 -44.83 -32.03 5.58
CA LYS A 25 -44.53 -33.48 5.52
C LYS A 25 -45.06 -34.37 4.36
N PHE A 26 -44.08 -35.14 3.86
CA PHE A 26 -44.08 -36.60 3.62
C PHE A 26 -44.30 -37.14 2.18
N ILE A 27 -43.28 -37.92 1.77
CA ILE A 27 -43.29 -39.20 1.02
C ILE A 27 -43.27 -39.19 -0.53
N LEU A 28 -42.14 -39.72 -1.02
CA LEU A 28 -41.88 -40.70 -2.09
C LEU A 28 -42.82 -40.78 -3.32
N GLU A 29 -42.26 -40.53 -4.51
CA GLU A 29 -42.17 -41.42 -5.69
C GLU A 29 -41.34 -40.68 -6.76
N LEU A 30 -40.20 -41.23 -7.20
CA LEU A 30 -40.06 -41.92 -8.49
C LEU A 30 -40.64 -41.11 -9.66
N ASP A 31 -39.78 -40.46 -10.43
CA ASP A 31 -39.78 -40.62 -11.89
C ASP A 31 -38.51 -40.08 -12.54
N LEU A 32 -37.97 -40.91 -13.42
CA LEU A 32 -36.82 -40.70 -14.28
C LEU A 32 -37.18 -39.76 -15.45
N THR A 33 -36.14 -39.13 -15.99
CA THR A 33 -36.05 -38.49 -17.33
C THR A 33 -36.61 -37.07 -17.54
N VAL A 34 -35.76 -36.07 -17.27
CA VAL A 34 -35.52 -34.99 -18.25
C VAL A 34 -34.02 -34.74 -18.31
N CYS A 35 -33.44 -35.02 -19.48
CA CYS A 35 -32.07 -34.65 -19.86
C CYS A 35 -31.89 -33.13 -19.71
N SER A 36 -31.29 -32.68 -18.62
CA SER A 36 -30.81 -31.31 -18.47
C SER A 36 -29.39 -31.25 -19.02
N LEU A 37 -29.27 -30.80 -20.27
CA LEU A 37 -28.00 -30.34 -20.82
C LEU A 37 -27.43 -29.28 -19.86
N PRO A 38 -26.23 -29.45 -19.29
CA PRO A 38 -25.57 -28.33 -18.63
C PRO A 38 -25.25 -27.34 -19.74
N MET A 39 -26.02 -26.25 -19.82
CA MET A 39 -25.64 -25.10 -20.61
C MET A 39 -24.25 -24.69 -20.15
N SER A 40 -23.23 -25.03 -20.95
CA SER A 40 -21.87 -24.60 -20.70
C SER A 40 -21.93 -23.09 -20.57
N ARG A 41 -21.66 -22.57 -19.37
CA ARG A 41 -21.43 -21.14 -19.17
C ARG A 41 -20.33 -20.80 -20.17
N ARG A 42 -20.68 -20.17 -21.30
CA ARG A 42 -19.69 -19.58 -22.19
C ARG A 42 -18.93 -18.63 -21.30
N LYS A 43 -17.72 -19.05 -20.89
CA LYS A 43 -16.76 -18.19 -20.24
C LYS A 43 -16.49 -17.11 -21.27
N VAL A 44 -17.18 -15.98 -21.11
CA VAL A 44 -16.88 -14.76 -21.84
C VAL A 44 -15.40 -14.57 -21.58
N ARG A 45 -14.58 -14.77 -22.62
CA ARG A 45 -13.15 -14.51 -22.53
C ARG A 45 -13.09 -13.00 -22.33
N GLU A 46 -12.86 -12.59 -21.09
CA GLU A 46 -12.47 -11.21 -20.81
C GLU A 46 -11.31 -10.90 -21.77
N PRO A 47 -11.38 -9.79 -22.52
CA PRO A 47 -10.29 -9.41 -23.41
C PRO A 47 -9.04 -9.33 -22.53
N LYS A 48 -8.01 -10.10 -22.89
CA LYS A 48 -6.70 -9.95 -22.27
C LYS A 48 -6.29 -8.51 -22.56
N GLU A 49 -6.24 -7.67 -21.53
CA GLU A 49 -5.62 -6.36 -21.65
C GLU A 49 -4.18 -6.60 -22.10
N GLU A 50 -3.95 -6.33 -23.38
CA GLU A 50 -2.63 -6.28 -23.98
C GLU A 50 -1.91 -5.10 -23.33
N ASN A 51 -1.11 -5.41 -22.30
CA ASN A 51 -0.33 -4.41 -21.60
C ASN A 51 0.74 -3.89 -22.58
N THR A 52 0.42 -2.80 -23.27
CA THR A 52 1.32 -2.11 -24.20
C THR A 52 2.41 -1.46 -23.38
N THR A 53 3.50 -2.20 -23.14
CA THR A 53 4.66 -1.70 -22.41
C THR A 53 5.43 -0.73 -23.30
N LEU A 54 5.35 0.57 -23.01
CA LEU A 54 6.09 1.65 -23.68
C LEU A 54 7.56 1.73 -23.24
N GLY A 55 8.15 0.61 -22.83
CA GLY A 55 9.53 0.54 -22.34
C GLY A 55 10.56 0.59 -23.47
N PRO A 56 11.81 0.97 -23.18
CA PRO A 56 12.89 0.91 -24.16
C PRO A 56 13.12 -0.53 -24.63
N ALA A 57 13.39 -0.70 -25.92
CA ALA A 57 13.75 -2.00 -26.49
C ALA A 57 15.21 -2.33 -26.13
N VAL A 58 15.40 -3.09 -25.05
CA VAL A 58 16.72 -3.50 -24.56
C VAL A 58 17.06 -4.92 -24.99
N ARG A 59 18.35 -5.18 -25.22
CA ARG A 59 18.86 -6.53 -25.48
C ARG A 59 19.02 -7.32 -24.18
N ASP A 60 18.97 -8.65 -24.28
CA ASP A 60 19.17 -9.54 -23.14
C ASP A 60 20.56 -9.32 -22.53
N GLY A 61 20.60 -8.89 -21.27
CA GLY A 61 21.83 -8.63 -20.50
C GLY A 61 22.12 -7.15 -20.22
N GLU A 62 21.42 -6.23 -20.89
CA GLU A 62 21.56 -4.80 -20.62
C GLU A 62 20.57 -4.34 -19.52
N HIS A 63 20.96 -3.33 -18.75
CA HIS A 63 20.15 -2.80 -17.65
C HIS A 63 19.75 -1.36 -17.94
N VAL A 64 18.45 -1.10 -17.84
CA VAL A 64 17.89 0.24 -17.93
C VAL A 64 17.98 0.82 -16.53
N PHE A 65 18.81 1.84 -16.38
CA PHE A 65 19.06 2.50 -15.11
C PHE A 65 18.08 3.66 -14.90
N GLY A 66 17.40 3.66 -13.77
CA GLY A 66 16.74 4.82 -13.19
C GLY A 66 17.46 5.34 -11.95
N VAL A 67 17.00 6.46 -11.41
CA VAL A 67 17.49 7.01 -10.14
C VAL A 67 16.36 6.99 -9.11
N ALA A 68 16.56 6.28 -8.02
CA ALA A 68 15.67 6.25 -6.86
C ALA A 68 16.13 7.27 -5.83
N HIS A 69 15.40 8.37 -5.74
CA HIS A 69 15.48 9.34 -4.67
C HIS A 69 14.68 8.84 -3.46
N ILE A 70 15.39 8.37 -2.44
CA ILE A 70 14.79 7.92 -1.18
C ILE A 70 14.93 9.04 -0.17
N PHE A 71 13.83 9.73 0.12
CA PHE A 71 13.80 10.73 1.18
C PHE A 71 13.25 10.11 2.46
N ALA A 72 14.11 9.96 3.47
CA ALA A 72 13.77 9.38 4.75
C ALA A 72 13.82 10.44 5.85
N SER A 73 12.64 10.89 6.27
CA SER A 73 12.49 11.76 7.44
C SER A 73 11.95 10.97 8.64
N PHE A 74 11.88 11.60 9.80
CA PHE A 74 11.29 10.99 11.00
C PHE A 74 9.76 10.94 10.95
N ASN A 75 9.13 11.72 10.07
CA ASN A 75 7.67 11.81 9.98
C ASN A 75 7.15 10.99 8.80
N ASP A 76 7.85 10.98 7.67
CA ASP A 76 7.44 10.24 6.48
C ASP A 76 8.65 9.80 5.64
N THR A 77 8.39 8.83 4.75
CA THR A 77 9.35 8.24 3.82
C THR A 77 8.82 8.36 2.39
N PHE A 78 9.66 8.82 1.48
CA PHE A 78 9.29 8.99 0.08
C PHE A 78 10.24 8.17 -0.78
N ILE A 79 9.65 7.44 -1.71
CA ILE A 79 10.38 6.68 -2.73
C ILE A 79 9.97 7.27 -4.06
N HIS A 80 10.93 7.91 -4.70
CA HIS A 80 10.72 8.62 -5.94
C HIS A 80 11.70 8.13 -6.98
N VAL A 81 11.20 7.52 -8.05
CA VAL A 81 12.01 7.01 -9.15
C VAL A 81 11.89 7.96 -10.34
N THR A 82 13.04 8.38 -10.82
CA THR A 82 13.20 9.27 -11.97
C THR A 82 14.10 8.62 -13.02
N ASP A 83 14.20 9.30 -14.15
CA ASP A 83 15.25 9.10 -15.14
C ASP A 83 16.64 9.49 -14.58
N LEU A 84 17.69 9.29 -15.40
CA LEU A 84 19.07 9.64 -15.05
C LEU A 84 19.29 11.14 -14.89
N SER A 85 18.58 11.98 -15.66
CA SER A 85 18.62 13.44 -15.53
C SER A 85 17.97 13.92 -14.23
N GLY A 86 17.02 13.14 -13.70
CA GLY A 86 16.23 13.49 -12.52
C GLY A 86 15.15 14.52 -12.80
N ARG A 87 14.81 14.75 -14.08
CA ARG A 87 13.79 15.72 -14.50
C ARG A 87 12.42 15.08 -14.66
N GLU A 88 12.38 13.88 -15.24
CA GLU A 88 11.15 13.17 -15.51
C GLU A 88 10.88 12.14 -14.41
N THR A 89 9.69 12.21 -13.84
CA THR A 89 9.28 11.37 -12.72
C THR A 89 8.49 10.17 -13.24
N MET A 90 8.99 8.96 -12.99
CA MET A 90 8.31 7.75 -13.42
C MET A 90 7.31 7.30 -12.36
N VAL A 91 7.76 7.24 -11.10
CA VAL A 91 6.92 6.78 -9.99
C VAL A 91 7.24 7.56 -8.72
N ARG A 92 6.20 8.01 -8.02
CA ARG A 92 6.31 8.64 -6.70
C ARG A 92 5.30 8.01 -5.76
N ILE A 93 5.78 7.41 -4.67
CA ILE A 93 4.94 6.84 -3.62
C ILE A 93 5.56 7.19 -2.26
N THR A 94 4.70 7.47 -1.28
CA THR A 94 5.11 7.77 0.09
C THR A 94 4.61 6.71 1.06
N GLY A 95 5.21 6.65 2.25
CA GLY A 95 4.75 5.77 3.33
C GLY A 95 3.31 6.08 3.74
N GLY A 96 2.98 7.38 3.86
CA GLY A 96 1.61 7.83 4.18
C GLY A 96 0.54 7.49 3.13
N MET A 97 0.90 7.19 1.87
CA MET A 97 -0.08 6.69 0.90
C MET A 97 -0.53 5.25 1.19
N LYS A 98 0.27 4.49 1.94
CA LYS A 98 0.04 3.05 2.20
C LYS A 98 -0.54 2.80 3.58
N VAL A 99 -0.30 3.70 4.51
CA VAL A 99 -0.77 3.59 5.90
C VAL A 99 -1.71 4.75 6.20
N LYS A 100 -2.85 4.47 6.84
CA LYS A 100 -3.87 5.48 7.17
C LYS A 100 -3.59 6.22 8.49
N ALA A 101 -2.63 5.74 9.27
CA ALA A 101 -2.31 6.29 10.58
C ALA A 101 -1.10 7.23 10.48
N ASP A 102 -1.30 8.49 10.88
CA ASP A 102 -0.31 9.57 10.78
C ASP A 102 1.00 9.26 11.52
N ARG A 103 0.93 8.51 12.63
CA ARG A 103 2.11 8.14 13.42
C ARG A 103 3.01 7.10 12.73
N ASP A 104 2.42 6.31 11.83
CA ASP A 104 3.04 5.13 11.23
C ASP A 104 3.53 5.40 9.79
N GLU A 105 3.46 6.65 9.32
CA GLU A 105 3.93 7.08 7.99
C GLU A 105 5.44 6.89 7.79
N SER A 106 6.24 7.12 8.85
CA SER A 106 7.70 6.91 8.83
C SER A 106 8.11 5.48 9.15
N SER A 107 7.15 4.62 9.51
CA SER A 107 7.44 3.27 9.97
C SER A 107 8.18 2.46 8.90
N PRO A 108 9.07 1.54 9.30
CA PRO A 108 9.80 0.71 8.33
C PRO A 108 8.86 -0.17 7.50
N TYR A 109 7.70 -0.53 8.06
CA TYR A 109 6.65 -1.28 7.38
C TYR A 109 6.00 -0.48 6.25
N ALA A 110 5.64 0.79 6.50
CA ALA A 110 5.09 1.68 5.47
C ALA A 110 6.05 1.85 4.30
N ALA A 111 7.33 2.08 4.59
CA ALA A 111 8.39 2.22 3.59
C ALA A 111 8.59 0.95 2.74
N MET A 112 8.46 -0.23 3.37
CA MET A 112 8.56 -1.51 2.66
C MET A 112 7.42 -1.69 1.65
N LEU A 113 6.17 -1.40 2.05
CA LEU A 113 5.03 -1.48 1.15
C LEU A 113 5.16 -0.50 -0.01
N ALA A 114 5.52 0.75 0.28
CA ALA A 114 5.77 1.76 -0.75
C ALA A 114 6.84 1.30 -1.76
N ALA A 115 7.94 0.69 -1.29
CA ALA A 115 9.00 0.20 -2.16
C ALA A 115 8.55 -0.92 -3.11
N GLN A 116 7.71 -1.84 -2.61
CA GLN A 116 7.15 -2.92 -3.41
C GLN A 116 6.28 -2.37 -4.54
N ASP A 117 5.38 -1.43 -4.24
CA ASP A 117 4.53 -0.79 -5.24
C ASP A 117 5.33 0.01 -6.28
N VAL A 118 6.38 0.72 -5.84
CA VAL A 118 7.28 1.43 -6.76
C VAL A 118 7.94 0.44 -7.71
N SER A 119 8.47 -0.67 -7.19
CA SER A 119 9.15 -1.66 -8.02
C SER A 119 8.23 -2.33 -9.03
N GLN A 120 6.97 -2.57 -8.67
CA GLN A 120 5.97 -3.13 -9.59
C GLN A 120 5.74 -2.21 -10.79
N ARG A 121 5.51 -0.91 -10.52
CA ARG A 121 5.34 0.11 -11.57
C ARG A 121 6.61 0.31 -12.40
N CYS A 122 7.79 0.23 -11.78
CA CYS A 122 9.06 0.33 -12.51
C CYS A 122 9.25 -0.81 -13.51
N LYS A 123 8.81 -2.03 -13.17
CA LYS A 123 8.86 -3.19 -14.06
C LYS A 123 7.92 -3.05 -15.25
N GLU A 124 6.72 -2.50 -15.03
CA GLU A 124 5.76 -2.19 -16.11
C GLU A 124 6.35 -1.19 -17.12
N LEU A 125 7.18 -0.26 -16.65
CA LEU A 125 7.88 0.73 -17.49
C LEU A 125 9.20 0.22 -18.09
N GLY A 126 9.65 -1.00 -17.74
CA GLY A 126 10.88 -1.60 -18.27
C GLY A 126 12.18 -1.16 -17.58
N ILE A 127 12.12 -0.56 -16.39
CA ILE A 127 13.32 -0.25 -15.60
C ILE A 127 13.78 -1.51 -14.87
N THR A 128 15.06 -1.86 -14.99
CA THR A 128 15.62 -3.07 -14.39
C THR A 128 16.64 -2.78 -13.28
N ALA A 129 17.30 -1.62 -13.32
CA ALA A 129 18.29 -1.21 -12.33
C ALA A 129 18.03 0.20 -11.80
N LEU A 130 18.44 0.46 -10.56
CA LEU A 130 18.27 1.76 -9.89
C LEU A 130 19.56 2.22 -9.21
N HIS A 131 19.96 3.46 -9.49
CA HIS A 131 20.90 4.22 -8.66
C HIS A 131 20.16 4.79 -7.47
N ILE A 132 20.71 4.66 -6.27
CA ILE A 132 20.04 5.09 -5.05
C ILE A 132 20.67 6.39 -4.57
N LYS A 133 19.84 7.43 -4.43
CA LYS A 133 20.19 8.68 -3.77
C LYS A 133 19.42 8.77 -2.47
N LEU A 134 20.11 8.48 -1.37
CA LEU A 134 19.55 8.59 -0.03
C LEU A 134 19.55 10.05 0.40
N ARG A 135 18.45 10.51 1.01
CA ARG A 135 18.32 11.87 1.49
C ARG A 135 17.63 11.90 2.86
N ALA A 136 18.30 12.44 3.86
CA ALA A 136 17.65 12.89 5.10
C ALA A 136 17.16 14.34 4.99
N THR A 137 16.49 14.84 6.04
CA THR A 137 15.95 16.21 6.04
C THR A 137 17.04 17.27 5.83
N GLY A 138 18.19 17.12 6.51
CA GLY A 138 19.38 17.95 6.35
C GLY A 138 19.15 19.45 6.60
N GLY A 139 20.05 20.28 6.05
CA GLY A 139 20.06 21.72 6.26
C GLY A 139 20.34 22.07 7.73
N ASN A 140 19.43 22.84 8.33
CA ASN A 140 19.46 23.20 9.76
C ASN A 140 18.75 22.16 10.66
N LYS A 141 18.23 21.07 10.08
CA LYS A 141 17.55 19.98 10.80
C LYS A 141 18.49 18.77 10.94
N THR A 142 17.91 17.61 11.22
CA THR A 142 18.63 16.34 11.40
C THR A 142 19.21 15.86 10.08
N LYS A 143 20.51 15.54 10.09
CA LYS A 143 21.24 14.94 8.95
C LYS A 143 21.14 13.41 8.94
N THR A 144 20.77 12.81 10.07
CA THR A 144 20.54 11.36 10.17
C THR A 144 19.29 10.96 9.41
N PRO A 145 19.36 9.93 8.54
CA PRO A 145 18.18 9.42 7.85
C PRO A 145 17.17 8.82 8.83
N GLY A 146 15.89 8.90 8.47
CA GLY A 146 14.79 8.33 9.26
C GLY A 146 14.74 6.79 9.21
N PRO A 147 13.89 6.17 10.05
CA PRO A 147 13.84 4.72 10.22
C PRO A 147 13.45 3.94 8.96
N GLY A 148 12.68 4.52 8.04
CA GLY A 148 12.29 3.87 6.79
C GLY A 148 13.36 3.84 5.68
N ALA A 149 14.53 4.45 5.89
CA ALA A 149 15.62 4.46 4.89
C ALA A 149 16.11 3.05 4.55
N GLN A 150 16.50 2.29 5.58
CA GLN A 150 17.08 0.97 5.40
C GLN A 150 16.04 -0.04 4.90
N SER A 151 14.80 0.05 5.40
CA SER A 151 13.73 -0.86 4.99
C SER A 151 13.33 -0.66 3.52
N ALA A 152 13.24 0.58 3.05
CA ALA A 152 12.98 0.89 1.63
C ALA A 152 14.06 0.30 0.71
N LEU A 153 15.35 0.51 1.04
CA LEU A 153 16.47 0.00 0.25
C LEU A 153 16.46 -1.54 0.21
N ARG A 154 16.24 -2.18 1.36
CA ARG A 154 16.14 -3.65 1.43
C ARG A 154 14.95 -4.19 0.64
N ALA A 155 13.82 -3.50 0.67
CA ALA A 155 12.61 -3.91 -0.04
C ALA A 155 12.76 -3.81 -1.56
N LEU A 156 13.42 -2.76 -2.07
CA LEU A 156 13.75 -2.61 -3.50
C LEU A 156 14.69 -3.72 -4.00
N ALA A 157 15.69 -4.11 -3.19
CA ALA A 157 16.55 -5.25 -3.52
C ALA A 157 15.73 -6.55 -3.59
N ARG A 158 14.87 -6.78 -2.59
CA ARG A 158 14.06 -8.00 -2.48
C ARG A 158 13.02 -8.12 -3.60
N SER A 159 12.51 -7.02 -4.12
CA SER A 159 11.55 -7.03 -5.23
C SER A 159 12.20 -7.26 -6.60
N GLY A 160 13.52 -7.45 -6.66
CA GLY A 160 14.25 -7.85 -7.87
C GLY A 160 14.78 -6.69 -8.71
N MET A 161 14.82 -5.47 -8.17
CA MET A 161 15.50 -4.35 -8.83
C MET A 161 17.01 -4.48 -8.58
N LYS A 162 17.83 -4.31 -9.63
CA LYS A 162 19.29 -4.32 -9.47
C LYS A 162 19.75 -2.99 -8.88
N ILE A 163 20.51 -3.04 -7.79
CA ILE A 163 21.04 -1.85 -7.14
C ILE A 163 22.35 -1.46 -7.80
N GLY A 164 22.43 -0.21 -8.26
CA GLY A 164 23.66 0.39 -8.76
C GLY A 164 24.43 1.12 -7.66
N ARG A 165 24.88 2.33 -7.99
CA ARG A 165 25.57 3.23 -7.05
C ARG A 165 24.63 3.73 -5.96
N ILE A 166 25.15 3.82 -4.73
CA ILE A 166 24.44 4.37 -3.57
C ILE A 166 25.19 5.64 -3.16
N GLU A 167 24.48 6.77 -3.14
CA GLU A 167 25.02 8.08 -2.78
C GLU A 167 24.14 8.70 -1.69
N ASP A 168 24.77 9.41 -0.74
CA ASP A 168 24.06 10.28 0.19
C ASP A 168 24.01 11.71 -0.36
N VAL A 169 22.81 12.21 -0.60
CA VAL A 169 22.52 13.57 -1.08
C VAL A 169 21.86 14.42 0.01
N THR A 170 22.13 14.12 1.29
CA THR A 170 21.73 14.98 2.39
C THR A 170 22.25 16.40 2.18
N PRO A 171 21.39 17.43 2.24
CA PRO A 171 21.84 18.80 2.08
C PRO A 171 22.67 19.21 3.30
N ILE A 172 23.98 19.38 3.09
CA ILE A 172 24.93 19.86 4.10
C ILE A 172 25.26 21.33 3.76
N PRO A 173 24.77 22.29 4.56
CA PRO A 173 25.12 23.69 4.34
C PRO A 173 26.56 23.96 4.80
N THR A 174 27.26 24.87 4.13
CA THR A 174 28.58 25.38 4.55
C THR A 174 28.46 26.09 5.90
N ASP A 175 27.54 27.06 5.96
CA ASP A 175 27.06 27.69 7.18
C ASP A 175 25.53 27.62 7.22
N SER A 176 24.97 27.39 8.42
CA SER A 176 23.52 27.21 8.57
C SER A 176 22.84 28.44 9.14
N THR A 177 21.61 28.69 8.70
CA THR A 177 20.72 29.65 9.36
C THR A 177 20.30 29.15 10.74
N ARG A 178 19.82 30.06 11.61
CA ARG A 178 19.36 29.73 12.96
C ARG A 178 18.35 28.57 12.94
N ARG A 179 18.65 27.50 13.68
CA ARG A 179 17.79 26.32 13.79
C ARG A 179 16.44 26.67 14.45
N LYS A 180 15.37 26.01 13.99
CA LYS A 180 14.03 26.12 14.58
C LYS A 180 14.05 25.65 16.04
N GLY A 181 13.83 26.58 16.97
CA GLY A 181 13.81 26.34 18.41
C GLY A 181 14.14 27.60 19.21
N GLY A 182 13.86 27.57 20.51
CA GLY A 182 14.35 28.60 21.43
C GLY A 182 15.86 28.50 21.62
N ARG A 183 16.49 29.54 22.17
CA ARG A 183 17.92 29.50 22.56
C ARG A 183 18.25 28.33 23.49
N ARG A 184 17.26 27.90 24.30
CA ARG A 184 17.34 26.78 25.24
C ARG A 184 16.89 25.43 24.63
N GLY A 185 16.62 25.36 23.33
CA GLY A 185 16.14 24.17 22.64
C GLY A 185 14.66 23.85 22.85
N ARG A 186 14.23 22.65 22.44
CA ARG A 186 12.88 22.11 22.65
C ARG A 186 12.83 21.39 24.00
N ARG A 187 12.14 21.98 24.98
CA ARG A 187 11.88 21.33 26.27
C ARG A 187 10.55 20.60 26.20
N LEU A 188 10.57 19.29 26.41
CA LEU A 188 9.37 18.51 26.63
C LEU A 188 9.09 18.50 28.14
N PRO A 189 7.87 18.81 28.60
CA PRO A 189 7.54 18.67 30.01
C PRO A 189 7.70 17.20 30.42
N GLN A 190 8.31 16.96 31.58
CA GLN A 190 8.65 15.62 32.08
C GLN A 190 7.41 14.71 32.24
N SER A 191 6.22 15.29 32.42
CA SER A 191 4.96 14.55 32.53
C SER A 191 4.58 13.77 31.27
N ILE A 192 5.00 14.20 30.07
CA ILE A 192 4.69 13.50 28.81
C ILE A 192 5.73 12.42 28.49
N ALA A 193 6.97 12.57 28.96
CA ALA A 193 8.03 11.58 28.76
C ALA A 193 7.95 10.41 29.77
N ALA A 194 7.17 10.56 30.84
CA ALA A 194 7.03 9.57 31.92
C ALA A 194 5.79 8.67 31.79
N ILE A 195 4.91 8.88 30.81
CA ILE A 195 3.80 7.96 30.54
C ILE A 195 4.42 6.69 29.95
N LYS A 196 4.61 5.68 30.79
CA LYS A 196 5.05 4.36 30.32
C LYS A 196 3.86 3.71 29.62
N PRO A 197 4.07 2.88 28.58
CA PRO A 197 2.98 2.10 27.99
C PRO A 197 2.27 1.17 28.99
N ALA A 198 2.86 0.93 30.17
CA ALA A 198 2.23 0.21 31.29
C ALA A 198 1.05 0.97 31.92
N ASP A 199 0.97 2.28 31.77
CA ASP A 199 -0.07 3.11 32.43
C ASP A 199 -1.43 3.04 31.70
N TRP A 200 -1.51 2.33 30.57
CA TRP A 200 -2.75 2.14 29.79
C TRP A 200 -3.49 0.84 30.12
N TYR A 201 -2.89 -0.07 30.91
CA TYR A 201 -3.49 -1.35 31.33
C TYR A 201 -3.96 -1.31 32.79
N GLY A 202 -4.61 -0.22 33.20
CA GLY A 202 -5.08 -0.03 34.57
C GLY A 202 -6.41 0.70 34.63
N ALA A 203 -7.44 0.13 33.99
CA ALA A 203 -8.83 0.51 34.22
C ALA A 203 -9.73 -0.71 34.03
N ASP A 204 -10.03 -1.32 35.17
CA ASP A 204 -11.06 -2.31 35.50
C ASP A 204 -12.17 -2.51 34.45
N VAL A 205 -12.13 -3.65 33.76
CA VAL A 205 -13.35 -4.30 33.28
C VAL A 205 -13.64 -5.41 34.28
N ALA A 206 -14.59 -5.14 35.18
CA ALA A 206 -15.23 -6.16 35.99
C ALA A 206 -15.97 -7.14 35.07
N VAL A 207 -15.27 -8.20 34.63
CA VAL A 207 -15.91 -9.37 34.05
C VAL A 207 -16.31 -10.27 35.21
N ASN A 208 -17.61 -10.26 35.51
CA ASN A 208 -18.22 -11.18 36.45
C ASN A 208 -17.81 -12.62 36.12
N GLY A 209 -17.41 -13.34 37.16
CA GLY A 209 -16.83 -14.66 37.07
C GLY A 209 -17.74 -15.68 36.38
N ALA A 210 -17.12 -16.47 35.51
CA ALA A 210 -17.33 -17.91 35.42
C ALA A 210 -16.15 -18.53 34.66
N ASN A 211 -15.51 -19.50 35.29
CA ASN A 211 -14.59 -20.50 34.75
C ASN A 211 -13.15 -20.09 34.45
N MET A 212 -12.31 -20.21 35.48
CA MET A 212 -10.89 -20.53 35.36
C MET A 212 -10.73 -22.02 35.03
N GLU A 213 -10.28 -22.35 33.82
CA GLU A 213 -9.46 -23.53 33.58
C GLU A 213 -8.13 -23.04 32.97
N LEU A 214 -7.12 -22.93 33.83
CA LEU A 214 -5.74 -22.72 33.42
C LEU A 214 -5.14 -24.08 33.07
N HIS A 215 -5.09 -24.39 31.77
CA HIS A 215 -4.09 -25.32 31.25
C HIS A 215 -2.82 -24.52 30.94
N VAL A 216 -1.83 -24.64 31.83
CA VAL A 216 -0.44 -24.35 31.51
C VAL A 216 0.12 -25.61 30.88
N SER A 217 0.28 -25.57 29.55
CA SER A 217 1.12 -26.51 28.83
C SER A 217 2.27 -25.74 28.20
N ASP A 218 3.47 -26.24 28.50
CA ASP A 218 4.81 -25.79 28.14
C ASP A 218 4.98 -25.37 26.68
N SER A 219 5.94 -24.47 26.40
CA SER A 219 7.17 -24.83 25.66
C SER A 219 8.04 -23.63 25.24
N CYS A 220 9.35 -23.83 25.43
CA CYS A 220 10.54 -23.22 24.80
C CYS A 220 10.84 -21.72 25.01
#